data_AF-A0AAU6Q286-F1
#
_entry.id   AF-A0AAU6Q286-F1
#
_cell.length_a   1.000
_cell.length_b   1.000
_cell.length_c   1.000
_cell.angle_alpha   90.00
_cell.angle_beta   90.00
_cell.angle_gamma   90.00
#
_symmetry.space_group_name_H-M   'P 1'
#
loop_
_entity.id
_entity.type
_entity.pdbx_description
1 polymer ?
#
loop_
_entity_poly.entity_id
_entity_poly.type
_entity_poly.pdbx_seq_one_letter_code
_entity_poly.pdbx_strand_id
1 'polypeptide(L)'
;MSERPDPVASLTLRRMGAPLLSLLLALGLSSADARVRLGDPLPPHPWQSDEREVVVIYTHDCGDLGELWGAVLQSGLPVRAVNVQGVPAQPPAGLTPWRGAEADQFARQLRVGTYPAVLLVRGGRVLNAWEGNFTGGGLR
;
A
#
# COMPACT_ATOMS: atom_id res chain seq x y z
N MET A 1 -21.08 -49.53 -25.23
CA MET A 1 -21.19 -48.13 -25.69
C MET A 1 -22.01 -47.35 -24.68
N SER A 2 -21.37 -46.48 -23.90
CA SER A 2 -21.99 -45.27 -23.34
C SER A 2 -20.88 -44.41 -22.73
N GLU A 3 -20.34 -43.49 -23.53
CA GLU A 3 -19.43 -42.41 -23.09
C GLU A 3 -20.16 -41.49 -22.10
N ARG A 4 -19.49 -41.14 -20.99
CA ARG A 4 -19.88 -40.01 -20.14
C ARG A 4 -19.03 -38.80 -20.55
N PRO A 5 -19.62 -37.61 -20.74
CA PRO A 5 -18.85 -36.41 -21.04
C PRO A 5 -18.22 -35.83 -19.78
N ASP A 6 -16.95 -35.44 -19.86
CA ASP A 6 -16.23 -34.70 -18.84
C ASP A 6 -16.76 -33.25 -18.71
N PRO A 7 -16.85 -32.68 -17.50
CA PRO A 7 -17.14 -31.26 -17.35
C PRO A 7 -15.92 -30.43 -17.71
N VAL A 8 -16.05 -29.67 -18.81
CA VAL A 8 -15.08 -28.67 -19.26
C VAL A 8 -14.95 -27.59 -18.17
N ALA A 9 -13.78 -27.55 -17.52
CA ALA A 9 -13.43 -26.51 -16.57
C ALA A 9 -13.43 -25.16 -17.29
N SER A 10 -14.46 -24.35 -17.04
CA SER A 10 -14.49 -22.96 -17.47
C SER A 10 -13.47 -22.18 -16.65
N LEU A 11 -12.26 -22.05 -17.20
CA LEU A 11 -11.25 -21.12 -16.70
C LEU A 11 -11.76 -19.71 -17.01
N THR A 12 -12.47 -19.14 -16.06
CA THR A 12 -12.80 -17.71 -16.04
C THR A 12 -11.48 -16.95 -16.04
N LEU A 13 -11.06 -16.48 -17.22
CA LEU A 13 -9.87 -15.67 -17.39
C LEU A 13 -10.14 -14.34 -16.67
N ARG A 14 -9.76 -14.27 -15.40
CA ARG A 14 -9.83 -13.07 -14.59
C ARG A 14 -8.97 -12.03 -15.32
N ARG A 15 -9.58 -10.99 -15.88
CA ARG A 15 -8.87 -9.81 -16.40
C ARG A 15 -7.97 -9.30 -15.28
N MET A 16 -6.70 -9.68 -15.31
CA MET A 16 -5.65 -9.02 -14.53
C MET A 16 -5.39 -7.67 -15.22
N GLY A 17 -6.32 -6.72 -15.07
CA GLY A 17 -6.08 -5.33 -15.44
C GLY A 17 -4.90 -4.84 -14.63
N ALA A 18 -3.90 -4.22 -15.28
CA ALA A 18 -2.59 -3.86 -14.74
C ALA A 18 -2.68 -2.89 -13.55
N PRO A 19 -2.92 -3.39 -12.33
CA PRO A 19 -3.42 -2.56 -11.24
C PRO A 19 -2.26 -1.82 -10.55
N LEU A 20 -1.06 -2.40 -10.67
CA LEU A 20 0.22 -1.81 -10.37
C LEU A 20 0.52 -0.61 -11.26
N LEU A 21 0.16 -0.62 -12.55
CA LEU A 21 0.46 0.52 -13.43
C LEU A 21 -0.38 1.72 -13.02
N SER A 22 -1.67 1.52 -12.73
CA SER A 22 -2.54 2.56 -12.20
C SER A 22 -2.06 3.07 -10.84
N LEU A 23 -1.60 2.17 -9.96
CA LEU A 23 -0.97 2.56 -8.69
C LEU A 23 0.28 3.41 -8.93
N LEU A 24 1.20 2.98 -9.79
CA LEU A 24 2.43 3.71 -10.11
C LEU A 24 2.14 5.08 -10.75
N LEU A 25 1.11 5.18 -11.59
CA LEU A 25 0.66 6.44 -12.20
C LEU A 25 0.02 7.38 -11.17
N ALA A 26 -0.81 6.85 -10.27
CA ALA A 26 -1.45 7.63 -9.20
C ALA A 26 -0.45 8.09 -8.13
N LEU A 27 0.60 7.31 -7.88
CA LEU A 27 1.68 7.70 -6.98
C LEU A 27 2.57 8.81 -7.57
N GLY A 28 2.43 9.08 -8.88
CA GLY A 28 3.19 10.09 -9.61
C GLY A 28 4.69 9.75 -9.65
N LEU A 29 5.39 10.31 -10.64
CA LEU A 29 6.86 10.44 -10.57
C LEU A 29 7.25 11.54 -9.58
N SER A 30 6.58 11.60 -8.42
CA SER A 30 6.99 12.47 -7.34
C SER A 30 8.27 11.87 -6.78
N SER A 31 9.40 12.33 -7.31
CA SER A 31 10.70 12.28 -6.61
C SER A 31 10.60 13.14 -5.35
N ALA A 32 9.77 12.72 -4.41
CA ALA A 32 9.92 13.14 -3.05
C ALA A 32 11.09 12.33 -2.49
N ASP A 33 11.95 13.03 -1.78
CA ASP A 33 13.19 12.58 -1.15
C ASP A 33 12.92 11.46 -0.13
N ALA A 34 12.53 10.28 -0.63
CA ALA A 34 12.12 9.15 0.18
C ALA A 34 13.34 8.70 0.97
N ARG A 35 13.29 8.95 2.28
CA ARG A 35 14.38 8.60 3.19
C ARG A 35 14.38 7.11 3.53
N VAL A 36 13.26 6.45 3.26
CA VAL A 36 13.12 5.00 3.37
C VAL A 36 14.08 4.31 2.40
N ARG A 37 14.90 3.42 2.95
CA ARG A 37 15.89 2.67 2.18
C ARG A 37 15.25 1.48 1.48
N LEU A 38 15.54 1.33 0.19
CA LEU A 38 15.11 0.17 -0.59
C LEU A 38 15.93 -1.07 -0.20
N GLY A 39 15.28 -2.24 -0.16
CA GLY A 39 15.87 -3.52 0.22
C GLY A 39 15.92 -3.78 1.73
N ASP A 40 15.79 -2.74 2.55
CA ASP A 40 15.73 -2.88 4.01
C ASP A 40 14.50 -3.69 4.43
N PRO A 41 14.62 -4.53 5.47
CA PRO A 41 13.47 -5.21 6.03
C PRO A 41 12.53 -4.18 6.69
N LEU A 42 11.23 -4.46 6.65
CA LEU A 42 10.28 -3.75 7.48
C LEU A 42 10.69 -3.94 8.96
N PRO A 43 10.67 -2.86 9.77
CA PRO A 43 10.86 -2.99 11.20
C PRO A 43 9.74 -3.81 11.85
N PRO A 44 9.88 -4.23 13.13
CA PRO A 44 8.89 -5.07 13.81
C PRO A 44 7.47 -4.50 13.72
N HIS A 45 6.51 -5.37 13.36
CA HIS A 45 5.12 -5.00 13.09
C HIS A 45 4.17 -6.18 13.44
N PRO A 46 2.87 -5.91 13.71
CA PRO A 46 1.96 -6.93 14.23
C PRO A 46 1.31 -7.82 13.16
N TRP A 47 1.60 -7.60 11.88
CA TRP A 47 1.08 -8.44 10.79
C TRP A 47 2.16 -9.39 10.26
N GLN A 48 1.72 -10.47 9.63
CA GLN A 48 2.59 -11.33 8.86
C GLN A 48 2.81 -10.69 7.49
N SER A 49 4.07 -10.51 7.07
CA SER A 49 4.35 -9.96 5.74
C SER A 49 3.91 -10.93 4.63
N ASP A 50 3.30 -10.38 3.58
CA ASP A 50 2.86 -11.12 2.39
C ASP A 50 3.95 -11.17 1.30
N GLU A 51 3.74 -11.98 0.25
CA GLU A 51 4.65 -11.98 -0.90
C GLU A 51 4.74 -10.59 -1.52
N ARG A 52 3.60 -9.87 -1.64
CA ARG A 52 3.54 -8.46 -2.03
C ARG A 52 2.44 -7.75 -1.25
N GLU A 53 2.73 -6.58 -0.72
CA GLU A 53 1.76 -5.74 0.00
C GLU A 53 2.09 -4.25 -0.15
N VAL A 54 1.11 -3.41 0.16
CA VAL A 54 1.26 -1.95 0.24
C VAL A 54 1.12 -1.53 1.70
N VAL A 55 2.10 -0.78 2.21
CA VAL A 55 2.02 -0.16 3.54
C VAL A 55 1.81 1.33 3.35
N VAL A 56 0.72 1.87 3.89
CA VAL A 56 0.44 3.31 3.88
C VAL A 56 0.58 3.84 5.28
N ILE A 57 1.57 4.72 5.47
CA ILE A 57 1.88 5.38 6.74
C ILE A 57 1.37 6.81 6.65
N TYR A 58 0.50 7.22 7.56
CA TYR A 58 -0.17 8.51 7.49
C TYR A 58 -0.41 9.11 8.87
N THR A 59 -0.68 10.41 8.90
CA THR A 59 -1.04 11.17 10.10
C THR A 59 -2.39 11.85 9.88
N HIS A 60 -2.93 12.42 10.94
CA HIS A 60 -4.15 13.23 10.88
C HIS A 60 -4.01 14.52 10.05
N ASP A 61 -2.80 15.04 9.90
CA ASP A 61 -2.51 16.30 9.20
C ASP A 61 -2.35 16.14 7.68
N CYS A 62 -2.49 14.92 7.14
CA CYS A 62 -2.31 14.66 5.71
C CYS A 62 -3.44 15.23 4.82
N GLY A 63 -4.51 15.77 5.40
CA GLY A 63 -5.68 16.25 4.65
C GLY A 63 -6.50 15.11 4.05
N ASP A 64 -7.10 15.34 2.89
CA ASP A 64 -7.90 14.34 2.18
C ASP A 64 -7.00 13.33 1.46
N LEU A 65 -7.14 12.06 1.84
CA LEU A 65 -6.39 10.93 1.28
C LEU A 65 -7.26 10.05 0.35
N GLY A 66 -8.49 10.46 0.03
CA GLY A 66 -9.46 9.64 -0.70
C GLY A 66 -8.93 9.07 -2.02
N GLU A 67 -8.25 9.89 -2.83
CA GLU A 67 -7.64 9.44 -4.10
C GLU A 67 -6.52 8.42 -3.88
N LEU A 68 -5.62 8.69 -2.92
CA LEU A 68 -4.55 7.76 -2.56
C LEU A 68 -5.13 6.41 -2.13
N TRP A 69 -6.10 6.44 -1.22
CA TRP A 69 -6.78 5.25 -0.74
C TRP A 69 -7.47 4.48 -1.87
N GLY A 70 -8.14 5.20 -2.77
CA GLY A 70 -8.75 4.62 -3.97
C GLY A 70 -7.72 3.88 -4.82
N ALA A 71 -6.58 4.50 -5.11
CA ALA A 71 -5.51 3.91 -5.91
C ALA A 71 -4.88 2.67 -5.25
N VAL A 72 -4.57 2.71 -3.96
CA VAL A 72 -3.97 1.56 -3.26
C VAL A 72 -4.96 0.40 -3.14
N LEU A 73 -6.24 0.67 -2.88
CA LEU A 73 -7.27 -0.38 -2.79
C LEU A 73 -7.55 -1.02 -4.16
N GLN A 74 -7.52 -0.24 -5.24
CA GLN A 74 -7.67 -0.74 -6.61
C GLN A 74 -6.47 -1.56 -7.09
N SER A 75 -5.32 -1.48 -6.41
CA SER A 75 -4.12 -2.26 -6.76
C SER A 75 -4.34 -3.79 -6.63
N GLY A 76 -5.33 -4.21 -5.85
CA GLY A 76 -5.59 -5.62 -5.54
C GLY A 76 -4.56 -6.26 -4.61
N LEU A 77 -3.62 -5.49 -4.06
CA LEU A 77 -2.65 -5.94 -3.08
C LEU A 77 -3.22 -5.84 -1.65
N PRO A 78 -2.77 -6.68 -0.70
CA PRO A 78 -2.98 -6.45 0.72
C PRO A 78 -2.51 -5.04 1.12
N VAL A 79 -3.36 -4.29 1.82
CA VAL A 79 -3.07 -2.92 2.28
C VAL A 79 -2.93 -2.91 3.80
N ARG A 80 -1.81 -2.38 4.29
CA ARG A 80 -1.54 -2.17 5.72
C ARG A 80 -1.60 -0.67 6.00
N ALA A 81 -2.60 -0.25 6.76
CA ALA A 81 -2.74 1.14 7.19
C ALA A 81 -2.02 1.35 8.52
N VAL A 82 -1.11 2.31 8.58
CA VAL A 82 -0.33 2.67 9.77
C VAL A 82 -0.59 4.14 10.08
N ASN A 83 -1.31 4.40 11.17
CA ASN A 83 -1.58 5.76 11.63
C ASN A 83 -0.64 6.10 12.80
N VAL A 84 0.17 7.13 12.59
CA VAL A 84 1.20 7.59 13.53
C VAL A 84 0.82 8.95 14.14
N GLN A 85 1.51 9.32 15.22
CA GLN A 85 1.31 10.51 16.07
C GLN A 85 0.10 10.44 17.01
N GLY A 86 -0.51 9.26 17.18
CA GLY A 86 -1.50 9.01 18.23
C GLY A 86 -2.84 9.72 18.07
N VAL A 87 -3.03 10.55 17.04
CA VAL A 87 -4.31 11.20 16.72
C VAL A 87 -5.09 10.32 15.76
N PRO A 88 -6.29 9.84 16.14
CA PRO A 88 -7.10 9.01 15.26
C PRO A 88 -7.46 9.76 13.96
N ALA A 89 -7.10 9.17 12.84
CA ALA A 89 -7.56 9.55 11.51
C ALA A 89 -8.12 8.30 10.84
N GLN A 90 -9.38 8.37 10.44
CA GLN A 90 -10.10 7.21 9.91
C GLN A 90 -9.50 6.80 8.56
N PRO A 91 -9.08 5.52 8.40
CA PRO A 91 -8.81 4.99 7.08
C PRO A 91 -10.13 4.74 6.34
N PRO A 92 -10.07 4.34 5.06
CA PRO A 92 -11.24 3.86 4.32
C PRO A 92 -11.96 2.74 5.06
N ALA A 93 -13.26 2.61 4.79
CA ALA A 93 -14.07 1.52 5.31
C ALA A 93 -13.43 0.16 5.00
N GLY A 94 -13.41 -0.73 6.00
CA GLY A 94 -12.85 -2.08 5.87
C GLY A 94 -11.36 -2.21 6.22
N LEU A 95 -10.65 -1.11 6.50
CA LEU A 95 -9.29 -1.15 7.04
C LEU A 95 -9.28 -0.77 8.52
N THR A 96 -8.56 -1.55 9.33
CA THR A 96 -8.25 -1.19 10.71
C THR A 96 -6.80 -0.71 10.75
N PRO A 97 -6.54 0.55 11.10
CA PRO A 97 -5.19 1.07 11.09
C PRO A 97 -4.44 0.58 12.34
N TRP A 98 -3.20 0.16 12.16
CA TRP A 98 -2.28 -0.01 13.27
C TRP A 98 -1.89 1.36 13.82
N ARG A 99 -1.87 1.48 15.16
CA ARG A 99 -1.76 2.75 15.90
C ARG A 99 -0.94 2.56 17.17
N GLY A 100 -0.52 3.68 17.76
CA GLY A 100 0.16 3.73 19.06
C GLY A 100 1.67 3.87 18.93
N ALA A 101 2.36 3.81 20.07
CA ALA A 101 3.80 4.09 20.16
C ALA A 101 4.66 3.17 19.26
N GLU A 102 4.21 1.92 19.05
CA GLU A 102 4.90 0.97 18.20
C GLU A 102 4.78 1.34 16.71
N ALA A 103 3.63 1.86 16.27
CA ALA A 103 3.46 2.39 14.91
C ALA A 103 4.35 3.62 14.68
N ASP A 104 4.48 4.50 15.70
CA ASP A 104 5.39 5.64 15.64
C ASP A 104 6.86 5.18 15.56
N GLN A 105 7.22 4.15 16.33
CA GLN A 105 8.57 3.58 16.31
C GLN A 105 8.88 2.94 14.96
N PHE A 106 7.92 2.22 14.38
CA PHE A 106 8.02 1.65 13.04
C PHE A 106 8.33 2.72 11.98
N ALA A 107 7.57 3.81 11.95
CA ALA A 107 7.80 4.91 11.01
C ALA A 107 9.16 5.61 11.25
N ARG A 108 9.58 5.78 12.51
CA ARG A 108 10.90 6.32 12.86
C ARG A 108 12.04 5.42 12.39
N GLN A 109 11.93 4.10 12.55
CA GLN A 109 12.96 3.15 12.11
C GLN A 109 13.09 3.11 10.59
N LEU A 110 11.98 3.26 9.86
CA LEU A 110 11.96 3.44 8.41
C LEU A 110 12.51 4.80 7.97
N ARG A 111 12.66 5.75 8.89
CA ARG A 111 13.12 7.13 8.65
C ARG A 111 12.20 7.93 7.74
N VAL A 112 10.91 7.64 7.75
CA VAL A 112 9.90 8.38 6.96
C VAL A 112 10.09 9.89 7.19
N GLY A 113 10.38 10.63 6.12
CA GLY A 113 10.65 12.06 6.16
C GLY A 113 9.40 12.90 6.05
N THR A 114 8.44 12.45 5.23
CA THR A 114 7.18 13.16 4.95
C THR A 114 5.99 12.20 4.98
N TYR A 115 4.85 12.68 5.50
CA TYR A 115 3.58 11.95 5.47
C TYR A 115 2.60 12.60 4.47
N PRO A 116 1.73 11.81 3.82
CA PRO A 116 1.67 10.35 3.87
C PRO A 116 2.88 9.69 3.17
N ALA A 117 3.18 8.45 3.52
CA ALA A 117 4.19 7.62 2.88
C ALA A 117 3.56 6.30 2.43
N VAL A 118 3.89 5.86 1.22
CA VAL A 118 3.40 4.61 0.64
C VAL A 118 4.62 3.74 0.35
N LEU A 119 4.60 2.50 0.81
CA LEU A 119 5.65 1.53 0.57
C LEU A 119 5.08 0.37 -0.22
N LEU A 120 5.76 -0.01 -1.30
CA LEU A 120 5.58 -1.31 -1.92
C LEU A 120 6.55 -2.29 -1.27
N VAL A 121 6.04 -3.38 -0.73
CA VAL A 121 6.81 -4.36 0.05
C VAL A 121 6.72 -5.73 -0.60
N ARG A 122 7.82 -6.47 -0.61
CA ARG A 122 7.88 -7.87 -1.06
C ARG A 122 8.53 -8.75 0.00
N GLY A 123 7.80 -9.71 0.56
CA GLY A 123 8.33 -10.62 1.58
C GLY A 123 8.94 -9.89 2.78
N GLY A 124 8.29 -8.82 3.23
CA GLY A 124 8.76 -7.99 4.35
C GLY A 124 9.94 -7.07 4.04
N ARG A 125 10.32 -6.86 2.77
CA ARG A 125 11.37 -5.89 2.37
C ARG A 125 10.81 -4.78 1.50
N VAL A 126 11.31 -3.56 1.68
CA VAL A 126 10.88 -2.39 0.90
C VAL A 126 11.38 -2.53 -0.54
N LEU A 127 10.45 -2.60 -1.50
CA LEU A 127 10.74 -2.62 -2.93
C LEU A 127 10.71 -1.21 -3.53
N ASN A 128 9.78 -0.37 -3.07
CA ASN A 128 9.69 1.04 -3.47
C ASN A 128 9.04 1.87 -2.35
N ALA A 129 9.31 3.18 -2.35
CA ALA A 129 8.79 4.11 -1.36
C ALA A 129 8.46 5.45 -2.02
N TRP A 130 7.30 6.01 -1.66
CA TRP A 130 6.87 7.34 -2.06
C TRP A 130 6.46 8.10 -0.80
N GLU A 131 6.88 9.35 -0.68
CA GLU A 131 6.56 10.20 0.46
C GLU A 131 5.93 11.51 -0.02
N GLY A 132 5.08 12.14 0.79
CA GLY A 132 4.54 13.47 0.51
C GLY A 132 3.27 13.49 -0.33
N ASN A 133 3.13 14.50 -1.18
CA ASN A 133 1.82 14.85 -1.75
C ASN A 133 1.43 13.92 -2.90
N PHE A 134 0.35 13.17 -2.73
CA PHE A 134 -0.25 12.32 -3.75
C PHE A 134 -1.43 13.07 -4.36
N THR A 135 -1.25 13.57 -5.58
CA THR A 135 -2.35 14.12 -6.38
C THR A 135 -2.61 13.13 -7.50
N GLY A 136 -3.86 12.69 -7.69
CA GLY A 136 -4.26 11.65 -8.64
C GLY A 136 -4.12 12.00 -10.12
N GLY A 137 -3.14 12.85 -10.49
CA GLY A 137 -2.94 13.37 -11.83
C GLY A 137 -1.52 13.11 -12.33
N GLY A 138 -1.26 11.90 -12.80
CA GLY A 138 -0.22 11.71 -13.80
C GLY A 138 -0.61 12.47 -15.08
N LEU A 139 0.24 13.44 -15.47
CA LEU A 139 0.18 14.29 -16.67
C LEU A 139 -0.78 15.50 -16.62
N ARG A 140 -0.17 16.68 -16.45
CA ARG A 140 -0.42 17.81 -17.35
C ARG A 140 0.88 18.20 -18.04
#